data_AF-A0A8X6KAY0-F1
#
_entry.id   AF-A0A8X6KAY0-F1
#
_cell.length_a   1.000
_cell.length_b   1.000
_cell.length_c   1.000
_cell.angle_alpha   90.00
_cell.angle_beta   90.00
_cell.angle_gamma   90.00
#
_symmetry.space_group_name_H-M   'P 1'
#
loop_
_entity.id
_entity.type
_entity.pdbx_description
1 polymer ?
#
loop_
_entity_poly.entity_id
_entity_poly.type
_entity_poly.pdbx_seq_one_letter_code
_entity_poly.pdbx_strand_id
1 'polypeptide(L)' 'MNMIEYIWDALQHAPQKRSPSPLTPTDLWTTLQDSWCQLPPALLQALIESMPRRVAALLNARGGPTRY' A
#
# COMPACT_ATOMS: atom_id res chain seq x y z
N MET A 1 10.49 -6.09 -0.32
CA MET A 1 11.02 -4.78 -0.79
C MET A 1 10.19 -4.12 -1.90
N ASN A 2 8.88 -4.41 -2.01
CA ASN A 2 8.04 -3.75 -2.99
C ASN A 2 7.13 -2.74 -2.28
N MET A 3 7.32 -1.44 -2.56
CA MET A 3 6.49 -0.38 -1.98
C MET A 3 5.04 -0.46 -2.47
N ILE A 4 4.84 -0.98 -3.68
CA ILE A 4 3.51 -1.15 -4.29
C ILE A 4 2.69 -2.19 -3.51
N GLU A 5 3.32 -3.26 -3.01
CA GLU A 5 2.63 -4.27 -2.18
C GLU A 5 2.08 -3.69 -0.88
N TYR A 6 2.82 -2.79 -0.24
CA TYR A 6 2.36 -2.12 0.97
C TYR A 6 1.18 -1.17 0.69
N ILE A 7 1.22 -0.44 -0.42
CA ILE A 7 0.10 0.42 -0.83
C ILE A 7 -1.11 -0.46 -1.20
N TRP A 8 -0.89 -1.58 -1.87
CA TRP A 8 -1.94 -2.53 -2.21
C TRP A 8 -2.61 -3.13 -0.97
N ASP A 9 -1.82 -3.48 0.06
CA ASP A 9 -2.32 -3.94 1.36
C ASP A 9 -3.19 -2.88 2.07
N ALA A 10 -2.81 -1.60 1.96
CA ALA A 10 -3.65 -0.51 2.47
C ALA A 10 -4.97 -0.37 1.68
N LEU A 11 -4.94 -0.60 0.36
CA LEU A 11 -6.09 -0.41 -0.53
C LEU A 11 -7.07 -1.59 -0.53
N GLN A 12 -6.62 -2.83 -0.33
CA GLN A 12 -7.50 -4.01 -0.29
C GLN A 12 -8.56 -3.93 0.82
N HIS A 13 -8.29 -3.13 1.86
CA HIS A 13 -9.21 -2.93 2.98
C HIS A 13 -10.21 -1.79 2.74
N ALA A 14 -10.06 -1.01 1.67
CA ALA A 14 -10.91 0.13 1.40
C ALA A 14 -12.33 -0.22 0.90
N PRO A 15 -12.53 -1.23 0.02
CA PRO A 15 -13.87 -1.65 -0.40
C PRO A 15 -14.75 -2.14 0.76
N GLN A 16 -14.16 -2.75 1.78
CA GLN A 16 -14.88 -3.26 2.96
C GLN A 16 -15.42 -2.15 3.87
N LYS A 17 -14.85 -0.94 3.79
CA LYS A 17 -15.22 0.20 4.63
C LYS A 17 -16.29 1.08 4.01
N ARG A 18 -16.60 0.91 2.71
CA ARG A 18 -17.67 1.67 2.03
C ARG A 18 -19.01 0.96 2.17
N SER A 19 -20.05 1.76 2.46
CA SER A 19 -21.44 1.33 2.44
C SER A 19 -22.22 2.21 1.46
N PRO A 20 -22.99 1.63 0.52
CA PRO A 20 -23.12 0.19 0.26
C PRO A 20 -21.82 -0.41 -0.31
N SER A 21 -21.63 -1.71 -0.10
CA SER A 21 -20.52 -2.44 -0.72
C SER A 21 -20.59 -2.29 -2.24
N PRO A 22 -19.47 -2.14 -2.95
CA PRO A 22 -19.48 -2.12 -4.41
C PRO A 22 -20.13 -3.40 -4.95
N LEU A 23 -21.15 -3.26 -5.80
CA LEU A 23 -21.99 -4.35 -6.31
C LEU A 23 -21.56 -4.80 -7.71
N THR A 24 -20.79 -3.98 -8.41
CA THR A 24 -20.29 -4.26 -9.77
C THR A 24 -18.76 -4.12 -9.85
N PRO A 25 -18.10 -4.77 -10.83
CA PRO A 25 -16.68 -4.55 -11.10
C PRO A 25 -16.32 -3.08 -11.33
N THR A 26 -17.23 -2.32 -11.94
CA THR A 26 -17.07 -0.87 -12.16
C THR A 26 -17.09 -0.09 -10.86
N ASP A 27 -17.97 -0.44 -9.91
CA ASP A 27 -18.02 0.19 -8.58
C ASP A 27 -16.78 -0.14 -7.76
N LEU A 28 -16.29 -1.39 -7.89
CA LEU A 28 -15.04 -1.81 -7.26
C LEU A 28 -13.86 -1.02 -7.79
N TRP A 29 -13.76 -0.87 -9.12
CA TRP A 29 -12.72 -0.09 -9.77
C TRP A 29 -12.75 1.38 -9.33
N THR A 30 -13.93 2.00 -9.36
CA THR A 30 -14.12 3.39 -8.90
C THR A 30 -13.73 3.54 -7.42
N THR A 31 -14.08 2.55 -6.59
CA THR A 31 -13.72 2.55 -5.17
C THR A 31 -12.22 2.44 -4.94
N LEU A 32 -11.52 1.62 -5.72
CA LEU A 32 -10.06 1.53 -5.65
C LEU A 32 -9.39 2.83 -6.10
N GLN A 33 -9.89 3.46 -7.15
CA GLN A 33 -9.38 4.76 -7.63
C GLN A 33 -9.58 5.86 -6.59
N ASP A 34 -10.77 5.96 -6.00
CA ASP A 34 -11.05 6.94 -4.94
C ASP A 34 -10.15 6.71 -3.72
N SER A 35 -10.00 5.45 -3.31
CA SER A 35 -9.18 5.08 -2.16
C SER A 35 -7.70 5.37 -2.41
N TRP A 36 -7.23 5.18 -3.64
CA TRP A 36 -5.88 5.57 -4.07
C TRP A 36 -5.69 7.09 -3.95
N CYS A 37 -6.63 7.88 -4.48
CA CYS A 37 -6.59 9.34 -4.40
C CYS A 37 -6.66 9.87 -2.96
N GLN A 38 -7.30 9.13 -2.05
CA GLN A 38 -7.45 9.49 -0.64
C GLN A 38 -6.32 8.97 0.26
N LEU A 39 -5.29 8.32 -0.30
CA LEU A 39 -4.17 7.84 0.50
C LEU A 39 -3.54 9.02 1.27
N PRO A 40 -3.33 8.89 2.59
CA PRO A 40 -2.76 9.99 3.38
C PRO A 40 -1.36 10.33 2.87
N PRO A 41 -1.05 11.61 2.59
CA PRO A 41 0.31 12.02 2.23
C PRO A 41 1.36 11.59 3.25
N ALA A 42 0.99 11.59 4.54
CA ALA A 42 1.83 11.09 5.63
C ALA A 42 2.21 9.60 5.48
N LEU A 43 1.32 8.76 4.95
CA LEU A 43 1.61 7.35 4.67
C LEU A 43 2.67 7.23 3.57
N LEU A 44 2.49 7.98 2.48
CA LEU A 44 3.42 7.99 1.35
C LEU A 44 4.79 8.53 1.77
N GLN A 45 4.80 9.60 2.57
CA GLN A 45 6.02 10.17 3.12
C GLN A 45 6.75 9.18 4.04
N ALA A 46 6.05 8.55 4.98
CA ALA A 46 6.64 7.56 5.88
C ALA A 46 7.23 6.36 5.11
N LEU A 47 6.60 5.97 3.99
CA LEU A 47 7.12 4.92 3.11
C LEU A 47 8.45 5.34 2.49
N ILE A 48 8.50 6.53 1.88
CA ILE A 48 9.71 7.09 1.26
C ILE A 48 10.83 7.23 2.29
N GLU A 49 10.53 7.80 3.45
CA GLU A 49 11.49 7.97 4.56
C GLU A 49 11.99 6.63 5.12
N SER A 50 11.19 5.56 5.01
CA SER A 50 11.61 4.22 5.43
C SER A 50 12.60 3.56 4.45
N MET A 51 12.66 4.00 3.18
CA MET A 51 13.43 3.33 2.12
C MET A 51 14.90 3.09 2.46
N PRO A 52 15.67 4.07 2.97
CA PRO A 52 17.07 3.84 3.31
C PRO A 52 17.26 2.72 4.34
N ARG A 53 16.37 2.65 5.34
CA ARG A 53 16.40 1.60 6.37
C ARG A 53 16.07 0.22 5.81
N ARG A 54 15.12 0.14 4.88
CA ARG A 54 14.74 -1.13 4.24
C ARG A 54 15.83 -1.64 3.30
N VAL A 55 16.45 -0.74 2.53
CA VAL A 55 17.61 -1.06 1.68
C VAL A 55 18.79 -1.54 2.53
N ALA A 56 19.10 -0.86 3.63
CA ALA A 56 20.15 -1.31 4.56
C ALA A 56 19.85 -2.71 5.12
N ALA A 57 18.60 -3.01 5.47
CA ALA A 57 18.21 -4.34 5.92
C ALA A 57 18.41 -5.41 4.83
N LEU A 58 18.10 -5.10 3.57
CA LEU A 58 18.31 -6.01 2.44
C LEU A 58 19.80 -6.27 2.20
N LEU A 59 20.63 -5.23 2.27
CA LEU A 59 22.09 -5.35 2.16
C LEU A 59 22.65 -6.24 3.28
N ASN A 60 22.21 -6.02 4.52
CA ASN A 60 22.61 -6.84 5.67
C ASN A 60 22.16 -8.30 5.53
N ALA A 61 20.98 -8.53 4.96
CA ALA A 61 20.48 -9.87 4.64
C ALA A 61 21.16 -10.49 3.40
N ARG A 62 22.08 -9.77 2.73
CA ARG A 62 22.73 -10.18 1.47
C ARG A 62 21.72 -10.57 0.38
N GLY A 63 20.62 -9.81 0.30
CA GLY A 63 19.52 -10.11 -0.62
C GLY A 63 18.53 -11.16 -0.11
N GLY A 64 18.73 -11.72 1.07
CA GLY A 64 17.79 -12.63 1.74
C GLY A 64 16.54 -11.92 2.28
N PRO A 65 15.59 -12.69 2.83
CA PRO A 65 14.34 -12.16 3.38
C PRO A 65 14.59 -11.12 4.47
N THR A 66 13.77 -10.06 4.45
CA THR A 66 13.77 -9.04 5.50
C THR A 66 12.38 -8.95 6.13
N ARG A 67 12.26 -8.26 7.28
CA ARG A 67 10.97 -7.97 7.91
C ARG A 67 10.06 -7.00 7.10
N TYR A 68 10.50 -6.57 5.92
CA TYR A 68 9.86 -5.59 5.04
C TYR A 68 9.55 -6.16 3.65
#